data_AF-A0A836UDE2-F1
#
_entry.id   AF-A0A836UDE2-F1
#
_cell.length_a   1.000
_cell.length_b   1.000
_cell.length_c   1.000
_cell.angle_alpha   90.00
_cell.angle_beta   90.00
_cell.angle_gamma   90.00
#
_symmetry.space_group_name_H-M   'P 1'
#
loop_
_entity.id
_entity.type
_entity.pdbx_description
1 polymer ?
#
loop_
_entity_poly.entity_id
_entity_poly.type
_entity_poly.pdbx_seq_one_letter_code
_entity_poly.pdbx_strand_id
1 'polypeptide(L)'
;MAPWVGAATCLTTEHTEDGEAKRQERPSSAALAIGDPMTLPTIACVIPAYNREGFIGRAVRSALEQVSPPQEIIVVDDGSTDGTGSVVREMGAQVRYIPQENAGGAEARNRGAREANSEWIAFLDSDDYWTPNHLKRVREAIAGTQGRADFYFANIRRSQPEGGHDQWQQAHFRLQEAWKLREDGQGWVLRPRIPMMLQATVFHRQRFLQKGGLRSGLKRRHDTH
;
A
#
# COMPACT_ATOMS: atom_id res chain seq x y z
N MET A 1 -4.65 16.79 16.31
CA MET A 1 -3.97 16.05 15.21
C MET A 1 -3.85 17.01 14.04
N ALA A 2 -2.64 17.32 13.58
CA ALA A 2 -2.48 18.09 12.35
C ALA A 2 -3.06 17.30 11.16
N PRO A 3 -3.79 17.93 10.22
CA PRO A 3 -4.36 17.23 9.07
C PRO A 3 -3.27 16.60 8.19
N TRP A 4 -3.64 15.59 7.40
CA TRP A 4 -2.78 15.03 6.35
C TRP A 4 -2.67 16.07 5.22
N VAL A 5 -1.45 16.32 4.75
CA VAL A 5 -1.07 17.44 3.84
C VAL A 5 -1.15 17.02 2.36
N GLY A 6 -1.52 15.76 2.09
CA GLY A 6 -2.05 15.41 0.79
C GLY A 6 -2.20 13.91 0.58
N ALA A 7 -2.98 13.57 -0.43
CA ALA A 7 -3.21 12.20 -0.82
C ALA A 7 -3.24 12.13 -2.35
N ALA A 8 -2.74 11.01 -2.89
CA ALA A 8 -2.78 10.76 -4.32
C ALA A 8 -3.39 9.39 -4.63
N THR A 9 -3.90 9.26 -5.85
CA THR A 9 -4.52 8.02 -6.34
C THR A 9 -3.72 7.48 -7.50
N CYS A 10 -3.75 6.17 -7.72
CA CYS A 10 -3.08 5.54 -8.85
C CYS A 10 -4.01 4.56 -9.56
N LEU A 11 -4.18 4.68 -10.89
CA LEU A 11 -5.03 3.79 -11.69
C LEU A 11 -4.52 2.33 -11.67
N THR A 12 -5.38 1.35 -11.39
CA THR A 12 -5.22 -0.03 -11.87
C THR A 12 -6.18 -0.27 -13.02
N THR A 13 -5.82 0.21 -14.21
CA THR A 13 -6.49 -0.15 -15.46
C THR A 13 -5.50 -0.86 -16.38
N GLU A 14 -5.84 -2.08 -16.81
CA GLU A 14 -5.26 -2.65 -18.02
C GLU A 14 -5.80 -1.81 -19.18
N HIS A 15 -4.92 -1.10 -19.90
CA HIS A 15 -5.09 -0.79 -21.31
C HIS A 15 -3.77 -0.29 -21.90
N THR A 16 -3.46 -0.84 -23.05
CA THR A 16 -2.37 -0.58 -24.00
C THR A 16 -2.54 0.78 -24.70
N GLU A 17 -1.42 1.52 -24.84
CA GLU A 17 -1.02 2.47 -25.91
C GLU A 17 -2.02 3.59 -26.34
N ASP A 18 -1.70 4.84 -26.66
CA ASP A 18 -0.50 5.65 -26.92
C ASP A 18 -0.93 7.14 -26.83
N GLY A 19 -0.01 8.07 -26.62
CA GLY A 19 -0.29 9.49 -26.91
C GLY A 19 0.55 10.51 -26.14
N GLU A 20 1.49 11.13 -26.84
CA GLU A 20 2.41 12.19 -26.39
C GLU A 20 1.71 13.43 -25.80
N ALA A 21 2.29 14.02 -24.75
CA ALA A 21 2.00 15.40 -24.35
C ALA A 21 3.25 16.15 -23.88
N LYS A 22 3.35 17.39 -24.37
CA LYS A 22 4.51 18.28 -24.41
C LYS A 22 4.90 18.89 -23.06
N ARG A 23 6.19 19.20 -22.97
CA ARG A 23 6.90 19.92 -21.89
C ARG A 23 6.50 21.41 -21.86
N GLN A 24 6.24 21.96 -20.67
CA GLN A 24 6.31 23.41 -20.41
C GLN A 24 6.67 23.71 -18.94
N GLU A 25 7.32 24.85 -18.74
CA GLU A 25 8.25 25.18 -17.63
C GLU A 25 7.60 25.66 -16.31
N ARG A 26 8.44 25.64 -15.26
CA ARG A 26 8.18 25.92 -13.83
C ARG A 26 7.96 27.41 -13.50
N PRO A 27 7.48 27.70 -12.28
CA PRO A 27 8.25 28.58 -11.40
C PRO A 27 8.58 27.99 -10.02
N SER A 28 9.56 28.64 -9.39
CA SER A 28 10.35 28.30 -8.20
C SER A 28 9.71 28.73 -6.86
N SER A 29 9.94 27.97 -5.77
CA SER A 29 10.38 28.49 -4.45
C SER A 29 10.46 27.40 -3.35
N ALA A 30 11.65 27.26 -2.75
CA ALA A 30 12.04 26.77 -1.40
C ALA A 30 11.33 25.51 -0.82
N ALA A 31 11.91 24.30 -0.90
CA ALA A 31 12.98 23.72 -0.06
C ALA A 31 12.52 23.16 1.31
N LEU A 32 12.03 21.91 1.28
CA LEU A 32 12.34 20.88 2.28
C LEU A 32 13.02 19.75 1.50
N ALA A 33 14.09 19.16 2.04
CA ALA A 33 14.91 18.17 1.32
C ALA A 33 14.04 17.02 0.77
N ILE A 34 13.79 17.06 -0.54
CA ILE A 34 13.08 16.03 -1.29
C ILE A 34 14.17 15.16 -1.93
N GLY A 35 14.06 13.84 -1.81
CA GLY A 35 15.01 12.90 -2.39
C GLY A 35 15.33 13.20 -3.85
N ASP A 36 16.56 12.87 -4.26
CA ASP A 36 17.05 13.08 -5.63
C ASP A 36 16.04 12.49 -6.63
N PRO A 37 15.45 13.29 -7.55
CA PRO A 37 14.44 12.85 -8.51
C PRO A 37 14.91 11.71 -9.44
N MET A 38 16.19 11.36 -9.41
CA MET A 38 16.79 10.24 -10.13
C MET A 38 16.76 8.90 -9.37
N THR A 39 16.36 8.88 -8.09
CA THR A 39 16.31 7.65 -7.28
C THR A 39 14.89 7.09 -7.20
N LEU A 40 14.75 5.80 -7.50
CA LEU A 40 13.45 5.14 -7.46
C LEU A 40 12.94 5.08 -6.00
N PRO A 41 11.72 5.59 -5.67
CA PRO A 41 11.26 5.70 -4.29
C PRO A 41 11.17 4.34 -3.60
N THR A 42 11.90 4.08 -2.52
CA THR A 42 11.98 2.73 -1.92
C THR A 42 10.68 2.34 -1.21
N ILE A 43 10.25 1.09 -1.38
CA ILE A 43 8.98 0.56 -0.82
C ILE A 43 9.27 -0.71 -0.03
N ALA A 44 8.77 -0.77 1.20
CA ALA A 44 8.63 -1.99 1.97
C ALA A 44 7.20 -2.52 1.88
N CYS A 45 7.02 -3.78 1.50
CA CYS A 45 5.76 -4.50 1.60
C CYS A 45 5.62 -5.06 3.02
N VAL A 46 4.54 -4.69 3.71
CA VAL A 46 4.22 -5.19 5.05
C VAL A 46 2.95 -6.03 4.98
N ILE A 47 3.07 -7.31 5.32
CA ILE A 47 2.00 -8.30 5.31
C ILE A 47 1.71 -8.73 6.75
N PRO A 48 0.63 -8.25 7.38
CA PRO A 48 0.17 -8.81 8.65
C PRO A 48 -0.51 -10.16 8.41
N ALA A 49 -0.21 -11.15 9.24
CA ALA A 49 -0.78 -12.49 9.14
C ALA A 49 -1.21 -13.02 10.51
N TYR A 50 -2.34 -13.70 10.56
CA TYR A 50 -2.81 -14.47 11.72
C TYR A 50 -3.66 -15.64 11.24
N ASN A 51 -3.15 -16.87 11.38
CA ASN A 51 -3.80 -18.10 10.92
C ASN A 51 -4.21 -18.04 9.42
N ARG A 52 -3.20 -17.97 8.54
CA ARG A 52 -3.33 -17.75 7.10
C ARG A 52 -2.49 -18.74 6.28
N GLU A 53 -2.25 -19.95 6.77
CA GLU A 53 -1.44 -20.98 6.11
C GLU A 53 -1.83 -21.18 4.63
N GLY A 54 -3.14 -21.28 4.35
CA GLY A 54 -3.66 -21.51 3.00
C GLY A 54 -3.56 -20.32 2.03
N PHE A 55 -3.28 -19.11 2.51
CA PHE A 55 -3.33 -17.88 1.69
C PHE A 55 -2.00 -17.13 1.65
N ILE A 56 -1.23 -17.13 2.75
CA ILE A 56 -0.06 -16.28 2.93
C ILE A 56 0.99 -16.47 1.82
N GLY A 57 1.15 -17.69 1.33
CA GLY A 57 2.08 -17.98 0.25
C GLY A 57 1.74 -17.26 -1.06
N ARG A 58 0.45 -17.09 -1.36
CA ARG A 58 0.00 -16.34 -2.55
C ARG A 58 0.26 -14.84 -2.38
N ALA A 59 -0.06 -14.27 -1.22
CA ALA A 59 0.20 -12.87 -0.91
C ALA A 59 1.69 -12.53 -1.10
N VAL A 60 2.57 -13.30 -0.45
CA VAL A 60 4.03 -13.11 -0.51
C VAL A 60 4.56 -13.24 -1.95
N ARG A 61 4.17 -14.30 -2.68
CA ARG A 61 4.57 -14.47 -4.09
C ARG A 61 4.15 -13.28 -4.96
N SER A 62 2.94 -12.76 -4.79
CA SER A 62 2.47 -11.61 -5.58
C SER A 62 3.29 -10.34 -5.37
N ALA A 63 3.91 -10.18 -4.20
CA ALA A 63 4.83 -9.08 -3.90
C ALA A 63 6.23 -9.32 -4.49
N LEU A 64 6.74 -10.56 -4.43
CA LEU A 64 8.02 -10.95 -5.03
C LEU A 64 8.00 -10.83 -6.56
N GLU A 65 6.88 -11.21 -7.18
CA GLU A 65 6.70 -11.27 -8.64
C GLU A 65 6.25 -9.94 -9.27
N GLN A 66 6.28 -8.84 -8.52
CA GLN A 66 6.04 -7.51 -9.09
C GLN A 66 7.06 -7.19 -10.18
N VAL A 67 6.63 -6.51 -11.25
CA VAL A 67 7.54 -5.99 -12.30
C VAL A 67 8.59 -5.04 -11.71
N SER A 68 8.21 -4.32 -10.64
CA SER A 68 9.13 -3.51 -9.83
C SER A 68 8.99 -3.95 -8.36
N PRO A 69 9.75 -4.98 -7.93
CA PRO A 69 9.66 -5.53 -6.58
C PRO A 69 9.89 -4.49 -5.48
N PRO A 70 9.30 -4.68 -4.29
CA PRO A 70 9.65 -3.88 -3.13
C PRO A 70 11.09 -4.18 -2.69
N GLN A 71 11.72 -3.24 -1.99
CA GLN A 71 13.06 -3.42 -1.44
C GLN A 71 13.04 -4.38 -0.24
N GLU A 72 11.94 -4.41 0.48
CA GLU A 72 11.74 -5.24 1.67
C GLU A 72 10.37 -5.90 1.61
N ILE A 73 10.30 -7.18 1.98
CA ILE A 73 9.04 -7.86 2.28
C ILE A 73 9.10 -8.29 3.74
N ILE A 74 8.16 -7.78 4.52
CA ILE A 74 8.09 -8.01 5.97
C ILE A 74 6.75 -8.67 6.26
N VAL A 75 6.78 -9.92 6.70
CA VAL A 75 5.60 -10.61 7.21
C VAL A 75 5.61 -10.50 8.73
N VAL A 76 4.60 -9.86 9.29
CA VAL A 76 4.40 -9.78 10.74
C VAL A 76 3.33 -10.78 11.13
N ASP A 77 3.75 -11.86 11.77
CA ASP A 77 2.87 -12.92 12.26
C ASP A 77 2.37 -12.58 13.66
N ASP A 78 1.07 -12.31 13.75
CA ASP A 78 0.34 -11.83 14.92
C ASP A 78 -0.12 -12.98 15.81
N GLY A 79 0.78 -13.93 16.06
CA GLY A 79 0.57 -15.06 16.96
C GLY A 79 -0.17 -16.24 16.33
N SER A 80 0.09 -16.56 15.06
CA SER A 80 -0.51 -17.73 14.40
C SER A 80 -0.20 -19.03 15.13
N THR A 81 -1.17 -19.93 15.12
CA THR A 81 -1.09 -21.29 15.69
C THR A 81 -1.15 -22.39 14.61
N ASP A 82 -1.33 -22.01 13.34
CA ASP A 82 -1.31 -22.89 12.17
C ASP A 82 0.09 -22.92 11.49
N GLY A 83 0.17 -23.47 10.27
CA GLY A 83 1.40 -23.53 9.50
C GLY A 83 1.86 -22.22 8.86
N THR A 84 1.22 -21.07 9.12
CA THR A 84 1.56 -19.76 8.52
C THR A 84 3.04 -19.45 8.60
N GLY A 85 3.61 -19.59 9.80
CA GLY A 85 5.02 -19.30 10.02
C GLY A 85 5.97 -20.21 9.26
N SER A 86 5.61 -21.48 9.05
CA SER A 86 6.41 -22.42 8.27
C SER A 86 6.41 -22.04 6.80
N VAL A 87 5.22 -21.78 6.23
CA VAL A 87 5.06 -21.37 4.83
C VAL A 87 5.89 -20.12 4.51
N VAL A 88 5.91 -19.13 5.40
CA VAL A 88 6.68 -17.89 5.17
C VAL A 88 8.19 -18.14 5.25
N ARG A 89 8.66 -18.95 6.21
CA ARG A 89 10.09 -19.23 6.36
C ARG A 89 10.65 -20.02 5.16
N GLU A 90 9.84 -20.89 4.57
CA GLU A 90 10.20 -21.63 3.35
C GLU A 90 10.44 -20.73 2.12
N MET A 91 9.93 -19.50 2.11
CA MET A 91 10.17 -18.53 1.04
C MET A 91 11.60 -17.96 1.03
N GLY A 92 12.38 -18.22 2.08
CA GLY A 92 13.81 -17.88 2.13
C GLY A 92 14.11 -16.42 2.52
N ALA A 93 15.38 -16.05 2.36
CA ALA A 93 15.94 -14.80 2.90
C ALA A 93 15.38 -13.50 2.30
N GLN A 94 14.63 -13.58 1.21
CA GLN A 94 13.97 -12.43 0.58
C GLN A 94 12.77 -11.92 1.41
N VAL A 95 12.28 -12.73 2.36
CA VAL A 95 11.12 -12.41 3.18
C VAL A 95 11.52 -12.39 4.65
N ARG A 96 11.38 -11.23 5.28
CA ARG A 96 11.65 -11.06 6.71
C ARG A 96 10.41 -11.45 7.50
N TYR A 97 10.47 -12.59 8.17
CA TYR A 97 9.41 -13.05 9.08
C TYR A 97 9.62 -12.51 10.49
N ILE A 98 8.57 -11.92 11.08
CA ILE A 98 8.63 -11.33 12.42
C ILE A 98 7.41 -11.80 13.25
N PRO A 99 7.58 -12.74 14.19
CA PRO A 99 6.50 -13.19 15.07
C PRO A 99 6.27 -12.22 16.24
N GLN A 100 5.03 -12.09 16.70
CA GLN A 100 4.62 -11.42 17.94
C GLN A 100 3.50 -12.19 18.64
N GLU A 101 3.22 -11.80 19.87
CA GLU A 101 1.95 -12.13 20.52
C GLU A 101 0.79 -11.40 19.83
N ASN A 102 -0.39 -12.02 19.78
CA ASN A 102 -1.56 -11.47 19.09
C ASN A 102 -1.98 -10.13 19.70
N ALA A 103 -1.87 -9.07 18.91
CA ALA A 103 -2.24 -7.70 19.27
C ALA A 103 -3.18 -7.04 18.23
N GLY A 104 -3.59 -7.79 17.21
CA GLY A 104 -4.45 -7.38 16.12
C GLY A 104 -3.69 -6.85 14.90
N GLY A 105 -4.33 -6.93 13.73
CA GLY A 105 -3.72 -6.57 12.45
C GLY A 105 -3.28 -5.09 12.34
N ALA A 106 -3.84 -4.18 13.12
CA ALA A 106 -3.36 -2.80 13.20
C ALA A 106 -1.95 -2.73 13.83
N GLU A 107 -1.73 -3.46 14.92
CA GLU A 107 -0.43 -3.52 15.60
C GLU A 107 0.61 -4.27 14.77
N ALA A 108 0.22 -5.34 14.10
CA ALA A 108 1.09 -6.04 13.15
C ALA A 108 1.58 -5.10 12.03
N ARG A 109 0.70 -4.29 11.45
CA ARG A 109 1.06 -3.25 10.45
C ARG A 109 1.95 -2.16 11.03
N ASN A 110 1.63 -1.67 12.22
CA ASN A 110 2.44 -0.66 12.91
C ASN A 110 3.86 -1.17 13.20
N ARG A 111 3.98 -2.43 13.62
CA ARG A 111 5.28 -3.07 13.82
C ARG A 111 6.04 -3.19 12.51
N GLY A 112 5.42 -3.71 11.45
CA GLY A 112 6.07 -3.78 10.14
C GLY A 112 6.55 -2.41 9.63
N ALA A 113 5.75 -1.36 9.84
CA ALA A 113 6.14 0.01 9.50
C ALA A 113 7.35 0.52 10.30
N ARG A 114 7.46 0.17 11.59
CA ARG A 114 8.62 0.51 12.43
C ARG A 114 9.88 -0.23 11.96
N GLU A 115 9.75 -1.51 11.63
CA GLU A 115 10.84 -2.41 11.25
C GLU A 115 11.36 -2.21 9.82
N ALA A 116 10.58 -1.57 8.95
CA ALA A 116 10.97 -1.24 7.59
C ALA A 116 12.07 -0.16 7.54
N ASN A 117 12.95 -0.24 6.55
CA ASN A 117 13.98 0.78 6.29
C ASN A 117 13.65 1.65 5.06
N SER A 118 12.72 1.19 4.22
CA SER A 118 12.24 1.89 3.04
C SER A 118 11.52 3.20 3.38
N GLU A 119 11.58 4.15 2.44
CA GLU A 119 10.93 5.46 2.56
C GLU A 119 9.40 5.33 2.60
N TRP A 120 8.86 4.38 1.84
CA TRP A 120 7.43 4.11 1.71
C TRP A 120 7.08 2.72 2.25
N ILE A 121 5.87 2.60 2.81
CA ILE A 121 5.31 1.34 3.31
C ILE A 121 4.03 1.02 2.55
N ALA A 122 3.96 -0.16 1.95
CA ALA A 122 2.78 -0.70 1.28
C ALA A 122 2.21 -1.82 2.12
N PHE A 123 0.93 -1.74 2.49
CA PHE A 123 0.27 -2.84 3.19
C PHE A 123 -0.38 -3.79 2.20
N LEU A 124 -0.19 -5.09 2.39
CA LEU A 124 -0.87 -6.16 1.65
C LEU A 124 -1.51 -7.11 2.67
N ASP A 125 -2.81 -7.33 2.58
CA ASP A 125 -3.50 -8.28 3.46
C ASP A 125 -3.11 -9.71 3.06
N SER A 126 -2.94 -10.60 4.05
CA SER A 126 -2.44 -11.98 3.86
C SER A 126 -3.32 -12.89 3.01
N ASP A 127 -4.57 -12.51 2.77
CA ASP A 127 -5.58 -13.19 1.96
C ASP A 127 -5.85 -12.48 0.61
N ASP A 128 -5.17 -11.36 0.37
CA ASP A 128 -5.18 -10.63 -0.91
C ASP A 128 -3.89 -10.91 -1.71
N TYR A 129 -3.84 -10.42 -2.95
CA TYR A 129 -2.65 -10.47 -3.81
C TYR A 129 -2.65 -9.26 -4.76
N TRP A 130 -1.46 -8.77 -5.10
CA TRP A 130 -1.31 -7.67 -6.04
C TRP A 130 -1.27 -8.15 -7.50
N THR A 131 -1.71 -7.28 -8.41
CA THR A 131 -1.45 -7.46 -9.84
C THR A 131 0.02 -7.12 -10.15
N PRO A 132 0.63 -7.68 -11.21
CA PRO A 132 2.08 -7.57 -11.44
C PRO A 132 2.63 -6.13 -11.53
N ASN A 133 1.79 -5.17 -11.93
CA ASN A 133 2.18 -3.77 -12.15
C ASN A 133 1.84 -2.83 -10.98
N HIS A 134 1.29 -3.34 -9.87
CA HIS A 134 0.79 -2.50 -8.77
C HIS A 134 1.86 -1.52 -8.25
N LEU A 135 3.03 -2.03 -7.83
CA LEU A 135 4.08 -1.18 -7.25
C LEU A 135 4.74 -0.26 -8.28
N LYS A 136 4.89 -0.70 -9.54
CA LYS A 136 5.41 0.14 -10.63
C LYS A 136 4.58 1.42 -10.76
N ARG A 137 3.25 1.27 -10.79
CA ARG A 137 2.33 2.41 -10.96
C ARG A 137 2.30 3.31 -9.73
N VAL A 138 2.42 2.75 -8.53
CA VAL A 138 2.57 3.54 -7.30
C VAL A 138 3.84 4.40 -7.37
N ARG A 139 4.98 3.82 -7.78
CA ARG A 139 6.24 4.56 -7.94
C ARG A 139 6.13 5.68 -8.98
N GLU A 140 5.42 5.46 -10.09
CA GLU A 140 5.14 6.49 -11.09
C GLU A 140 4.32 7.65 -10.50
N ALA A 141 3.30 7.34 -9.69
CA ALA A 141 2.51 8.37 -9.01
C ALA A 141 3.33 9.15 -7.97
N ILE A 142 4.19 8.46 -7.21
CA ILE A 142 5.13 9.09 -6.26
C ILE A 142 6.07 10.04 -7.02
N ALA A 143 6.70 9.57 -8.11
CA ALA A 143 7.61 10.38 -8.91
C ALA A 143 6.89 11.58 -9.53
N GLY A 144 5.71 11.36 -10.14
CA GLY A 144 4.92 12.41 -10.79
C GLY A 144 4.46 13.52 -9.84
N THR A 145 4.22 13.18 -8.58
CA THR A 145 3.86 14.13 -7.52
C THR A 145 5.04 14.56 -6.65
N GLN A 146 6.26 14.16 -7.01
CA GLN A 146 7.51 14.47 -6.29
C GLN A 146 7.47 14.05 -4.81
N GLY A 147 6.81 12.93 -4.49
CA GLY A 147 6.71 12.42 -3.11
C GLY A 147 5.94 13.34 -2.15
N ARG A 148 5.15 14.29 -2.67
CA ARG A 148 4.44 15.27 -1.84
C ARG A 148 3.30 14.66 -1.04
N ALA A 149 2.58 13.67 -1.58
CA ALA A 149 1.46 13.07 -0.87
C ALA A 149 1.92 12.28 0.36
N ASP A 150 1.10 12.24 1.41
CA ASP A 150 1.37 11.41 2.59
C ASP A 150 1.05 9.94 2.32
N PHE A 151 0.10 9.68 1.41
CA PHE A 151 -0.23 8.34 0.97
C PHE A 151 -0.76 8.31 -0.47
N TYR A 152 -0.60 7.15 -1.09
CA TYR A 152 -1.11 6.78 -2.40
C TYR A 152 -2.03 5.58 -2.25
N PHE A 153 -3.12 5.50 -3.00
CA PHE A 153 -3.92 4.27 -3.05
C PHE A 153 -4.37 3.92 -4.46
N ALA A 154 -4.59 2.63 -4.67
CA ALA A 154 -5.06 2.08 -5.93
C ALA A 154 -6.44 1.43 -5.77
N ASN A 155 -7.07 1.13 -6.90
CA ASN A 155 -8.32 0.40 -6.93
C ASN A 155 -8.09 -1.08 -6.54
N ILE A 156 -9.15 -1.73 -6.08
CA ILE A 156 -9.15 -3.15 -5.74
C ILE A 156 -10.31 -3.81 -6.46
N ARG A 157 -10.04 -4.94 -7.10
CA ARG A 157 -11.06 -5.80 -7.66
C ARG A 157 -11.32 -6.98 -6.73
N ARG A 158 -12.57 -7.23 -6.39
CA ARG A 158 -12.95 -8.49 -5.74
C ARG A 158 -12.95 -9.59 -6.78
N SER A 159 -12.26 -10.70 -6.54
CA SER A 159 -12.42 -11.88 -7.36
C SER A 159 -13.77 -12.53 -7.03
N GLN A 160 -14.77 -12.37 -7.89
CA GLN A 160 -16.00 -13.16 -7.87
C GLN A 160 -16.14 -13.91 -9.19
N PRO A 161 -16.79 -15.10 -9.20
CA PRO A 161 -17.01 -15.87 -10.43
C PRO A 161 -17.86 -15.14 -11.49
N GLU A 162 -18.77 -14.24 -11.09
CA GLU A 162 -19.78 -13.63 -11.97
C GLU A 162 -19.60 -12.11 -12.16
N GLY A 163 -18.43 -11.67 -12.62
CA GLY A 163 -18.24 -10.27 -13.06
C GLY A 163 -18.14 -9.26 -11.91
N GLY A 164 -17.20 -9.51 -10.98
CA GLY A 164 -17.02 -8.69 -9.77
C GLY A 164 -16.87 -7.18 -10.03
N HIS A 165 -17.54 -6.38 -9.19
CA HIS A 165 -17.37 -4.93 -9.14
C HIS A 165 -16.07 -4.54 -8.42
N ASP A 166 -15.38 -3.52 -8.94
CA ASP A 166 -14.22 -2.93 -8.26
C ASP A 166 -14.63 -1.88 -7.20
N GLN A 167 -13.74 -1.62 -6.25
CA GLN A 167 -13.99 -0.73 -5.11
C GLN A 167 -14.39 0.69 -5.57
N TRP A 168 -13.77 1.19 -6.63
CA TRP A 168 -14.06 2.52 -7.14
C TRP A 168 -15.41 2.61 -7.83
N GLN A 169 -15.83 1.59 -8.58
CA GLN A 169 -17.19 1.49 -9.13
C GLN A 169 -18.23 1.52 -8.01
N GLN A 170 -18.03 0.72 -6.95
CA GLN A 170 -18.93 0.70 -5.79
C GLN A 170 -18.96 2.04 -5.05
N ALA A 171 -17.82 2.73 -4.96
CA ALA A 171 -17.69 4.04 -4.33
C ALA A 171 -18.08 5.21 -5.25
N HIS A 172 -18.54 4.94 -6.48
CA HIS A 172 -18.76 5.97 -7.52
C HIS A 172 -17.57 6.94 -7.63
N PHE A 173 -16.36 6.38 -7.60
CA PHE A 173 -15.10 7.09 -7.67
C PHE A 173 -14.50 6.89 -9.07
N ARG A 174 -14.03 7.99 -9.67
CA ARG A 174 -13.37 7.99 -10.97
C ARG A 174 -12.18 8.93 -10.94
N LEU A 175 -11.09 8.52 -11.58
CA LEU A 175 -9.98 9.40 -11.86
C LEU A 175 -10.16 10.02 -13.25
N GLN A 176 -9.76 11.28 -13.37
CA GLN A 176 -9.76 12.02 -14.63
C GLN A 176 -8.38 12.04 -15.29
N GLU A 177 -7.36 11.53 -14.59
CA GLU A 177 -5.94 11.59 -14.92
C GLU A 177 -5.25 10.37 -14.29
N ALA A 178 -4.01 10.07 -14.70
CA ALA A 178 -3.27 8.87 -14.27
C ALA A 178 -3.13 8.78 -12.74
N TRP A 179 -2.94 9.95 -12.12
CA TRP A 179 -2.94 10.14 -10.68
C TRP A 179 -3.45 11.56 -10.37
N LYS A 180 -4.11 11.74 -9.22
CA LYS A 180 -4.62 13.03 -8.78
C LYS A 180 -4.11 13.36 -7.40
N LEU A 181 -3.31 14.42 -7.27
CA LEU A 181 -2.89 14.93 -5.96
C LEU A 181 -3.98 15.85 -5.38
N ARG A 182 -4.35 15.63 -4.11
CA ARG A 182 -5.18 16.55 -3.33
C ARG A 182 -4.39 17.07 -2.16
N GLU A 183 -4.52 18.37 -1.86
CA GLU A 183 -3.94 18.99 -0.67
C GLU A 183 -4.59 18.51 0.63
N ASP A 184 -5.88 18.14 0.57
CA ASP A 184 -6.60 17.51 1.68
C ASP A 184 -7.13 16.13 1.28
N GLY A 185 -6.58 15.09 1.90
CA GLY A 185 -7.00 13.71 1.73
C GLY A 185 -8.23 13.31 2.55
N GLN A 186 -8.67 14.13 3.52
CA GLN A 186 -9.80 13.82 4.41
C GLN A 186 -11.09 13.59 3.62
N GLY A 187 -11.29 14.36 2.55
CA GLY A 187 -12.46 14.21 1.67
C GLY A 187 -12.57 12.82 1.03
N TRP A 188 -11.50 12.04 0.96
CA TRP A 188 -11.54 10.65 0.49
C TRP A 188 -11.83 9.66 1.62
N VAL A 189 -11.24 9.88 2.79
CA VAL A 189 -11.41 9.04 3.98
C VAL A 189 -12.82 9.16 4.54
N LEU A 190 -13.43 10.34 4.46
CA LEU A 190 -14.74 10.66 5.03
C LEU A 190 -15.90 10.41 4.04
N ARG A 191 -15.66 9.83 2.86
CA ARG A 191 -16.75 9.52 1.92
C ARG A 191 -17.67 8.45 2.51
N PRO A 192 -18.99 8.50 2.23
CA PRO A 192 -19.93 7.45 2.64
C PRO A 192 -19.52 6.05 2.18
N ARG A 193 -18.86 5.97 1.01
CA ARG A 193 -18.16 4.78 0.53
C ARG A 193 -16.70 5.14 0.27
N ILE A 194 -15.81 4.59 1.09
CA ILE A 194 -14.38 4.92 1.07
C ILE A 194 -13.76 4.27 -0.19
N PRO A 195 -13.15 5.04 -1.09
CA PRO A 195 -12.57 4.51 -2.33
C PRO A 195 -11.19 3.87 -2.10
N MET A 196 -10.61 4.07 -0.91
CA MET A 196 -9.32 3.50 -0.51
C MET A 196 -9.52 2.36 0.48
N MET A 197 -8.65 1.36 0.38
CA MET A 197 -8.56 0.25 1.31
C MET A 197 -7.09 0.05 1.67
N LEU A 198 -6.81 -0.34 2.92
CA LEU A 198 -5.44 -0.36 3.43
C LEU A 198 -4.53 -1.32 2.65
N GLN A 199 -5.03 -2.48 2.19
CA GLN A 199 -4.26 -3.46 1.41
C GLN A 199 -3.82 -3.01 0.00
N ALA A 200 -4.25 -1.83 -0.44
CA ALA A 200 -3.82 -1.20 -1.69
C ALA A 200 -3.38 0.26 -1.46
N THR A 201 -2.97 0.58 -0.23
CA THR A 201 -2.48 1.91 0.15
C THR A 201 -1.00 1.86 0.50
N VAL A 202 -0.27 2.85 0.02
CA VAL A 202 1.16 3.07 0.29
C VAL A 202 1.32 4.39 1.02
N PHE A 203 1.96 4.37 2.19
CA PHE A 203 2.17 5.55 3.02
C PHE A 203 3.64 5.96 3.02
N HIS A 204 3.89 7.26 3.15
CA HIS A 204 5.22 7.73 3.51
C HIS A 204 5.52 7.27 4.94
N ARG A 205 6.56 6.47 5.14
CA ARG A 205 6.83 5.77 6.41
C ARG A 205 6.96 6.73 7.58
N GLN A 206 7.85 7.72 7.46
CA GLN A 206 8.11 8.65 8.56
C GLN A 206 6.86 9.47 8.93
N ARG A 207 6.08 9.92 7.95
CA ARG A 207 4.85 10.68 8.19
C ARG A 207 3.77 9.81 8.84
N PHE A 208 3.64 8.56 8.41
CA PHE A 208 2.76 7.58 9.04
C PHE A 208 3.12 7.37 10.53
N LEU A 209 4.40 7.15 10.83
CA LEU A 209 4.87 6.95 12.22
C LEU A 209 4.72 8.21 13.08
N GLN A 210 5.00 9.40 12.53
CA GLN A 210 4.81 10.68 13.23
C GLN A 210 3.35 10.94 13.62
N LYS A 211 2.38 10.38 12.88
CA LYS A 211 0.95 10.46 13.21
C LYS A 211 0.50 9.39 14.22
N GLY A 212 1.42 8.54 14.69
CA GLY A 212 1.14 7.45 15.63
C GLY A 212 0.71 6.15 14.97
N GLY A 213 0.79 6.03 13.64
CA GLY A 213 0.37 4.84 12.90
C GLY A 213 -1.14 4.60 12.91
N LEU A 214 -1.53 3.33 12.77
CA LEU A 214 -2.92 2.89 12.93
C LEU A 214 -3.28 2.82 14.41
N ARG A 215 -4.54 3.12 14.76
CA ARG A 215 -4.99 3.03 16.16
C ARG A 215 -5.04 1.56 16.63
N SER A 216 -4.38 1.27 17.75
CA SER A 216 -4.50 0.00 18.48
C SER A 216 -5.96 -0.21 18.90
N GLY A 217 -6.58 -1.28 18.42
CA GLY A 217 -8.01 -1.57 18.66
C GLY A 217 -8.94 -1.29 17.48
N LEU A 218 -8.43 -0.82 16.34
CA LEU A 218 -9.21 -0.72 15.11
C LEU A 218 -9.44 -2.13 14.52
N LYS A 219 -10.48 -2.82 15.00
CA LYS A 219 -10.92 -4.13 14.49
C LYS A 219 -11.60 -3.96 13.13
N ARG A 220 -11.14 -4.66 12.10
CA ARG A 220 -11.86 -4.80 10.82
C ARG A 220 -12.71 -6.06 10.85
N ARG A 221 -13.67 -6.16 9.92
CA ARG A 221 -14.59 -7.32 9.78
C ARG A 221 -13.90 -8.70 9.66
N HIS A 222 -12.61 -8.75 9.36
CA HIS A 222 -11.84 -9.99 9.23
C HIS A 222 -11.06 -10.37 10.51
N ASP A 223 -11.07 -9.52 11.55
CA ASP A 223 -10.43 -9.75 12.85
C ASP A 223 -11.39 -10.41 13.87
N THR A 224 -12.51 -10.98 13.40
CA THR A 224 -13.61 -11.53 14.23
C THR A 224 -13.78 -13.04 14.14
N HIS A 225 -12.76 -13.79 13.71
CA HIS A 225 -12.81 -15.25 13.65
C HIS A 225 -11.62 -15.88 14.39
#